data_AF-A0A9P5Z3H7-F1
#
_entry.id   AF-A0A9P5Z3H7-F1
#
_cell.length_a   1.000
_cell.length_b   1.000
_cell.length_c   1.000
_cell.angle_alpha   90.00
_cell.angle_beta   90.00
_cell.angle_gamma   90.00
#
_symmetry.space_group_name_H-M   'P 1'
#
loop_
_entity.id
_entity.type
_entity.pdbx_description
1 polymer ?
#
loop_
_entity_poly.entity_id
_entity_poly.type
_entity_poly.pdbx_seq_one_letter_code
_entity_poly.pdbx_strand_id
1 'polypeptide(L)'
;MLAGIPRSGMPTVDPTDNLKDGRTDSDVRFETKISDAFAHLVVGEHNSAALTTNHAFSSSDDANLRIVVCVDKLPIEESVPRSAHTLIFPSEPDVIGGQNALSYMQELQKRWIKPSLSTHLWILSNALTGSKDITFSAFTRYIAATSYKRIACRFNNKFLSVPFLDSLKKVDEIPFTSDVADGKPHEADRLFLRDCVEYRTKLDVEIPNLIEMHENMPPAAEAFRLYTNETRIEFHHLILKLLDQFKTALDNLVALNYDEATEASDQAVEEFNQNVDHLNVTGYLLFRMSKTHAFQKHLENIKYKLRKPRISPAEMSIEERDRDGDLEVIHSNSLKKTLLRSYLAWLRLMVSHIDAARIVIIGIHCPRFVYKSISVEVMVIPQTDSSLLPWSEVFKEFIPELSPLQLYYDSRYEIIKFLEKGISDSANAKDATDQCQDAMEGLDNPGPQLVSGELSDSDRFFLNLNNLSFRGTNHCETFLASLLAAFDSDNSIDGTKDEDWMQLLSQMQGFGRVIGVSKICCLTCAVVLKHLRYKYGDVFFVQGDVGVYSACSLPLWTPSYIVDSINADLGCQLSRNLTHFMRLEEKKHYEESVLSFPVLSYGSDSDSE
;
A
#
# COMPACT_ATOMS: atom_id res chain seq x y z
N MET A 1 8.50 11.90 10.99
CA MET A 1 8.36 12.17 12.45
C MET A 1 7.09 11.55 13.01
N LEU A 2 5.90 11.95 12.55
CA LEU A 2 4.62 11.45 13.05
C LEU A 2 4.33 9.95 12.81
N ALA A 3 4.89 9.32 11.77
CA ALA A 3 4.76 7.87 11.55
C ALA A 3 5.29 7.01 12.73
N GLY A 4 6.22 7.54 13.52
CA GLY A 4 6.84 6.82 14.63
C GLY A 4 6.11 6.92 15.98
N ILE A 5 5.08 7.77 16.12
CA ILE A 5 4.39 7.91 17.41
C ILE A 5 3.61 6.63 17.72
N PRO A 6 3.69 6.06 18.94
CA PRO A 6 2.98 4.84 19.30
C PRO A 6 1.49 5.04 19.08
N ARG A 7 0.91 4.25 18.18
CA ARG A 7 -0.51 4.35 17.83
C ARG A 7 -1.43 3.68 18.84
N SER A 8 -0.87 2.97 19.82
CA SER A 8 -1.61 2.37 20.92
C SER A 8 -2.27 3.45 21.77
N GLY A 9 -3.50 3.84 21.43
CA GLY A 9 -4.31 4.81 22.18
C GLY A 9 -4.44 6.21 21.56
N MET A 10 -3.78 6.49 20.43
CA MET A 10 -4.01 7.71 19.66
C MET A 10 -5.29 7.59 18.81
N PRO A 11 -6.13 8.64 18.74
CA PRO A 11 -7.18 8.70 17.73
C PRO A 11 -6.50 8.76 16.35
N THR A 12 -6.45 7.64 15.63
CA THR A 12 -5.97 7.65 14.25
C THR A 12 -6.96 8.41 13.38
N VAL A 13 -6.46 9.24 12.46
CA VAL A 13 -7.30 9.86 11.43
C VAL A 13 -7.96 8.72 10.65
N ASP A 14 -9.28 8.77 10.49
CA ASP A 14 -9.98 7.74 9.71
C ASP A 14 -9.54 7.86 8.25
N PRO A 15 -9.04 6.77 7.64
CA PRO A 15 -8.65 6.80 6.25
C PRO A 15 -9.84 7.27 5.41
N THR A 16 -9.63 8.32 4.63
CA THR A 16 -10.66 8.83 3.74
C THR A 16 -10.67 8.01 2.45
N ASP A 17 -11.86 7.76 1.92
CA ASP A 17 -12.03 7.21 0.57
C ASP A 17 -12.74 8.28 -0.24
N ASN A 18 -11.96 9.07 -0.98
CA ASN A 18 -12.47 10.24 -1.69
C ASN A 18 -13.46 9.87 -2.80
N LEU A 19 -13.59 8.57 -3.13
CA LEU A 19 -14.53 8.08 -4.12
C LEU A 19 -15.89 7.70 -3.52
N LYS A 20 -16.01 7.57 -2.19
CA LYS A 20 -17.25 7.12 -1.53
C LYS A 20 -18.35 8.15 -1.45
N ASP A 21 -18.04 9.44 -1.47
CA ASP A 21 -18.98 10.52 -1.08
C ASP A 21 -20.20 10.71 -1.99
N GLY A 22 -20.43 9.84 -2.98
CA GLY A 22 -21.59 9.90 -3.90
C GLY A 22 -21.57 11.09 -4.86
N ARG A 23 -20.77 12.11 -4.57
CA ARG A 23 -20.69 13.41 -5.27
C ARG A 23 -19.76 13.40 -6.48
N THR A 24 -18.84 12.44 -6.56
CA THR A 24 -17.89 12.34 -7.66
C THR A 24 -18.59 11.79 -8.90
N ASP A 25 -18.38 12.47 -10.04
CA ASP A 25 -18.84 12.02 -11.35
C ASP A 25 -18.42 10.55 -11.61
N SER A 26 -19.30 9.78 -12.24
CA SER A 26 -19.02 8.39 -12.65
C SER A 26 -17.77 8.31 -13.54
N ASP A 27 -17.52 9.36 -14.31
CA ASP A 27 -16.45 9.50 -15.29
C ASP A 27 -15.12 9.65 -14.56
N VAL A 28 -15.08 10.58 -13.60
CA VAL A 28 -13.91 10.81 -12.72
C VAL A 28 -13.60 9.56 -11.90
N ARG A 29 -14.62 8.83 -11.41
CA ARG A 29 -14.41 7.57 -10.69
C ARG A 29 -13.80 6.49 -11.58
N PHE A 30 -14.30 6.38 -12.81
CA PHE A 30 -13.77 5.43 -13.79
C PHE A 30 -12.32 5.75 -14.15
N GLU A 31 -12.03 7.01 -14.44
CA GLU A 31 -10.68 7.51 -14.72
C GLU A 31 -9.74 7.27 -13.54
N THR A 32 -10.15 7.64 -12.32
CA THR A 32 -9.33 7.43 -11.10
C THR A 32 -9.01 5.94 -10.92
N LYS A 33 -10.00 5.07 -11.11
CA LYS A 33 -9.81 3.63 -10.95
C LYS A 33 -8.85 3.04 -11.99
N ILE A 34 -8.92 3.50 -13.24
CA ILE A 34 -7.98 3.07 -14.28
C ILE A 34 -6.59 3.61 -13.98
N SER A 35 -6.48 4.88 -13.60
CA SER A 35 -5.21 5.53 -13.28
C SER A 35 -4.52 4.87 -12.09
N ASP A 36 -5.23 4.56 -11.01
CA ASP A 36 -4.70 3.80 -9.87
C ASP A 36 -4.24 2.40 -10.28
N ALA A 37 -5.06 1.69 -11.08
CA ALA A 37 -4.70 0.37 -11.57
C ALA A 37 -3.45 0.42 -12.45
N PHE A 38 -3.36 1.40 -13.35
CA PHE A 38 -2.17 1.59 -14.19
C PHE A 38 -0.95 1.93 -13.33
N ALA A 39 -1.09 2.78 -12.30
CA ALA A 39 -0.01 3.10 -11.37
C ALA A 39 0.46 1.84 -10.61
N HIS A 40 -0.46 0.97 -10.19
CA HIS A 40 -0.11 -0.31 -9.60
C HIS A 40 0.67 -1.23 -10.53
N LEU A 41 0.35 -1.25 -11.83
CA LEU A 41 1.08 -2.06 -12.82
C LEU A 41 2.47 -1.49 -13.10
N VAL A 42 2.56 -0.18 -13.30
CA VAL A 42 3.81 0.54 -13.57
C VAL A 42 4.85 0.29 -12.48
N VAL A 43 4.41 0.25 -11.22
CA VAL A 43 5.36 0.16 -10.12
C VAL A 43 6.04 -1.19 -10.08
N GLY A 44 5.51 -2.30 -10.61
CA GLY A 44 6.21 -3.59 -10.64
C GLY A 44 7.03 -3.85 -9.36
N GLU A 45 8.36 -3.79 -9.47
CA GLU A 45 9.33 -3.79 -8.34
C GLU A 45 9.86 -2.43 -7.87
N HIS A 46 9.57 -1.34 -8.57
CA HIS A 46 9.90 0.02 -8.15
C HIS A 46 9.16 0.41 -6.86
N ASN A 47 9.63 1.44 -6.14
CA ASN A 47 9.12 1.72 -4.79
C ASN A 47 7.77 2.45 -4.80
N SER A 48 7.56 3.36 -5.74
CA SER A 48 6.31 4.13 -5.87
C SER A 48 6.25 4.83 -7.22
N ALA A 49 5.04 4.92 -7.76
CA ALA A 49 4.72 5.82 -8.86
C ALA A 49 3.38 6.51 -8.60
N ALA A 50 3.27 7.71 -9.16
CA ALA A 50 2.01 8.38 -9.40
C ALA A 50 1.90 8.69 -10.88
N LEU A 51 0.69 8.78 -11.40
CA LEU A 51 0.49 9.15 -12.79
C LEU A 51 -0.71 10.07 -12.98
N THR A 52 -0.68 10.81 -14.08
CA THR A 52 -1.80 11.61 -14.56
C THR A 52 -2.03 11.31 -16.04
N THR A 53 -3.25 11.60 -16.51
CA THR A 53 -3.63 11.37 -17.90
C THR A 53 -4.26 12.62 -18.52
N ASN A 54 -4.22 12.75 -19.84
CA ASN A 54 -4.94 13.80 -20.57
C ASN A 54 -6.42 13.46 -20.83
N HIS A 55 -7.00 12.54 -20.05
CA HIS A 55 -8.28 11.93 -20.37
C HIS A 55 -9.45 12.93 -20.44
N ALA A 56 -9.38 14.03 -19.68
CA ALA A 56 -10.44 15.03 -19.62
C ALA A 56 -10.57 15.92 -20.88
N PHE A 57 -9.60 15.91 -21.79
CA PHE A 57 -9.46 16.95 -22.82
C PHE A 57 -9.63 16.47 -24.28
N SER A 58 -9.82 15.18 -24.52
CA SER A 58 -9.82 14.65 -25.89
C SER A 58 -11.22 14.54 -26.49
N SER A 59 -11.62 15.52 -27.29
CA SER A 59 -12.79 15.44 -28.18
C SER A 59 -12.44 15.13 -29.64
N SER A 60 -11.16 14.84 -29.95
CA SER A 60 -10.71 14.61 -31.33
C SER A 60 -10.82 13.14 -31.73
N ASP A 61 -11.08 12.91 -33.02
CA ASP A 61 -11.18 11.56 -33.60
C ASP A 61 -9.84 10.81 -33.59
N ASP A 62 -8.70 11.47 -33.34
CA ASP A 62 -7.36 10.88 -33.19
C ASP A 62 -6.84 10.99 -31.75
N ALA A 63 -7.72 10.66 -30.81
CA ALA A 63 -7.43 10.69 -29.38
C ALA A 63 -6.27 9.74 -29.01
N ASN A 64 -5.13 10.30 -28.63
CA ASN A 64 -4.02 9.60 -27.99
C ASN A 64 -4.08 9.84 -26.47
N LEU A 65 -4.14 8.77 -25.68
CA LEU A 65 -4.06 8.84 -24.23
C LEU A 65 -2.59 9.04 -23.85
N ARG A 66 -2.26 10.22 -23.36
CA ARG A 66 -0.94 10.51 -22.79
C ARG A 66 -0.99 10.22 -21.29
N ILE A 67 -0.03 9.45 -20.82
CA ILE A 67 0.16 9.10 -19.42
C ILE A 67 1.54 9.60 -19.00
N VAL A 68 1.59 10.46 -17.99
CA VAL A 68 2.88 10.85 -17.37
C VAL A 68 3.01 10.09 -16.07
N VAL A 69 4.03 9.24 -15.99
CA VAL A 69 4.41 8.48 -14.82
C VAL A 69 5.52 9.22 -14.08
N CYS A 70 5.27 9.55 -12.83
CA CYS A 70 6.23 10.14 -11.92
C CYS A 70 6.86 9.04 -11.06
N VAL A 71 8.20 8.92 -11.06
CA VAL A 71 8.96 7.92 -10.28
C VAL A 71 10.05 8.57 -9.43
N ASP A 72 10.36 7.94 -8.29
CA ASP A 72 11.36 8.45 -7.34
C ASP A 72 12.81 8.26 -7.82
N LYS A 73 13.09 7.14 -8.49
CA LYS A 73 14.42 6.79 -9.00
C LYS A 73 14.33 5.96 -10.28
N LEU A 74 15.19 6.26 -11.25
CA LEU A 74 15.46 5.33 -12.34
C LEU A 74 16.40 4.21 -11.88
N PRO A 75 16.29 3.01 -12.45
CA PRO A 75 17.32 1.99 -12.35
C PRO A 75 18.68 2.56 -12.77
N ILE A 76 19.74 2.15 -12.05
CA ILE A 76 21.12 2.67 -12.22
C ILE A 76 21.63 2.55 -13.67
N GLU A 77 21.10 1.60 -14.42
CA GLU A 77 21.48 1.30 -15.81
C GLU A 77 21.02 2.35 -16.82
N GLU A 78 20.08 3.22 -16.46
CA GLU A 78 19.57 4.29 -17.32
C GLU A 78 20.25 5.63 -16.97
N SER A 79 21.55 5.77 -17.31
CA SER A 79 22.32 6.99 -17.05
C SER A 79 21.91 8.14 -17.98
N VAL A 80 20.72 8.70 -17.77
CA VAL A 80 20.27 9.92 -18.46
C VAL A 80 20.93 11.13 -17.79
N PRO A 81 21.43 12.13 -18.57
CA PRO A 81 21.93 13.39 -18.01
C PRO A 81 20.90 13.99 -17.04
N ARG A 82 21.33 14.31 -15.82
CA ARG A 82 20.47 14.78 -14.73
C ARG A 82 20.03 16.25 -14.89
N SER A 83 19.60 16.67 -16.08
CA SER A 83 18.77 17.88 -16.14
C SER A 83 17.48 17.56 -15.40
N ALA A 84 17.15 18.36 -14.38
CA ALA A 84 16.21 17.97 -13.32
C ALA A 84 14.75 17.77 -13.76
N HIS A 85 14.42 17.91 -15.05
CA HIS A 85 13.06 18.12 -15.54
C HIS A 85 12.77 17.51 -16.93
N THR A 86 13.44 16.43 -17.33
CA THR A 86 13.22 15.82 -18.65
C THR A 86 12.18 14.69 -18.59
N LEU A 87 11.18 14.76 -19.47
CA LEU A 87 10.28 13.64 -19.76
C LEU A 87 11.00 12.62 -20.66
N ILE A 88 11.08 11.39 -20.18
CA ILE A 88 11.75 10.29 -20.86
C ILE A 88 10.68 9.42 -21.52
N PHE A 89 10.84 9.17 -22.81
CA PHE A 89 9.97 8.23 -23.52
C PHE A 89 10.48 6.80 -23.31
N PRO A 90 9.62 5.85 -22.94
CA PRO A 90 9.92 4.43 -22.95
C PRO A 90 10.46 4.01 -24.31
N SER A 91 11.66 3.45 -24.32
CA SER A 91 12.34 2.95 -25.51
C SER A 91 11.87 1.54 -25.85
N GLU A 92 11.75 1.26 -27.15
CA GLU A 92 11.59 -0.11 -27.63
C GLU A 92 12.79 -0.96 -27.20
N PRO A 93 12.58 -2.19 -26.72
CA PRO A 93 13.66 -3.10 -26.39
C PRO A 93 14.55 -3.43 -27.59
N ASP A 94 15.86 -3.37 -27.41
CA ASP A 94 16.85 -3.58 -28.49
C ASP A 94 16.72 -4.95 -29.20
N VAL A 95 16.18 -5.95 -28.51
CA VAL A 95 16.10 -7.35 -28.96
C VAL A 95 14.90 -7.61 -29.89
N ILE A 96 13.97 -6.66 -30.01
CA ILE A 96 12.66 -6.88 -30.64
C ILE A 96 12.71 -7.02 -32.16
N GLY A 97 13.66 -6.37 -32.83
CA GLY A 97 13.78 -6.45 -34.30
C GLY A 97 12.49 -6.07 -35.05
N GLY A 98 11.67 -5.17 -34.50
CA GLY A 98 10.39 -4.72 -35.08
C GLY A 98 9.16 -5.59 -34.76
N GLN A 99 9.23 -6.55 -33.83
CA GLN A 99 8.03 -7.24 -33.34
C GLN A 99 7.11 -6.30 -32.54
N ASN A 100 5.80 -6.57 -32.54
CA ASN A 100 4.87 -5.84 -31.68
C ASN A 100 5.00 -6.28 -30.21
N ALA A 101 4.47 -5.48 -29.29
CA ALA A 101 4.57 -5.76 -27.85
C ALA A 101 3.96 -7.10 -27.42
N LEU A 102 2.90 -7.58 -28.08
CA LEU A 102 2.30 -8.86 -27.76
C LEU A 102 3.21 -10.03 -28.15
N SER A 103 3.81 -9.97 -29.35
CA SER A 103 4.85 -10.91 -29.78
C SER A 103 6.04 -10.89 -28.83
N TYR A 104 6.50 -9.70 -28.42
CA TYR A 104 7.58 -9.60 -27.45
C TYR A 104 7.23 -10.20 -26.08
N MET A 105 6.02 -9.96 -25.57
CA MET A 105 5.54 -10.60 -24.34
C MET A 105 5.51 -12.13 -24.46
N GLN A 106 5.13 -12.67 -25.61
CA GLN A 106 5.14 -14.11 -25.87
C GLN A 106 6.57 -14.67 -25.95
N GLU A 107 7.52 -13.92 -26.53
CA GLU A 107 8.94 -14.31 -26.52
C GLU A 107 9.55 -14.22 -25.11
N LEU A 108 9.17 -13.23 -24.30
CA LEU A 108 9.55 -13.17 -22.88
C LEU A 108 9.04 -14.38 -22.09
N GLN A 109 7.91 -14.96 -22.48
CA GLN A 109 7.44 -16.21 -21.89
C GLN A 109 8.29 -17.42 -22.32
N LYS A 110 8.97 -17.37 -23.46
CA LYS A 110 9.88 -18.46 -23.88
C LYS A 110 11.27 -18.30 -23.29
N ARG A 111 11.73 -17.06 -23.17
CA ARG A 111 13.04 -16.69 -22.65
C ARG A 111 12.86 -15.50 -21.75
N TRP A 112 12.62 -15.77 -20.47
CA TRP A 112 12.43 -14.70 -19.50
C TRP A 112 13.70 -13.85 -19.43
N ILE A 113 13.53 -12.55 -19.63
CA ILE A 113 14.53 -11.53 -19.40
C ILE A 113 13.76 -10.43 -18.69
N LYS A 114 14.23 -10.04 -17.51
CA LYS A 114 13.55 -9.01 -16.74
C LYS A 114 13.53 -7.70 -17.56
N PRO A 115 12.36 -7.14 -17.85
CA PRO A 115 12.29 -5.87 -18.56
C PRO A 115 12.81 -4.74 -17.66
N SER A 116 13.58 -3.80 -18.23
CA SER A 116 13.84 -2.51 -17.58
C SER A 116 12.54 -1.74 -17.35
N LEU A 117 12.56 -0.68 -16.53
CA LEU A 117 11.37 0.17 -16.34
C LEU A 117 10.89 0.73 -17.68
N SER A 118 11.81 1.27 -18.48
CA SER A 118 11.54 1.77 -19.83
C SER A 118 10.88 0.69 -20.70
N THR A 119 11.45 -0.52 -20.75
CA THR A 119 10.87 -1.65 -21.50
C THR A 119 9.48 -2.04 -20.99
N HIS A 120 9.32 -2.11 -19.67
CA HIS A 120 8.06 -2.49 -19.04
C HIS A 120 6.93 -1.52 -19.42
N LEU A 121 7.21 -0.21 -19.35
CA LEU A 121 6.27 0.84 -19.73
C LEU A 121 5.94 0.82 -21.22
N TRP A 122 6.93 0.55 -22.07
CA TRP A 122 6.72 0.38 -23.51
C TRP A 122 5.81 -0.83 -23.78
N ILE A 123 6.01 -1.96 -23.09
CA ILE A 123 5.11 -3.12 -23.19
C ILE A 123 3.70 -2.74 -22.77
N LEU A 124 3.53 -2.08 -21.62
CA LEU A 124 2.22 -1.67 -21.13
C LEU A 124 1.52 -0.76 -22.15
N SER A 125 2.18 0.28 -22.67
CA SER A 125 1.55 1.21 -23.62
C SER A 125 1.16 0.54 -24.93
N ASN A 126 2.03 -0.31 -25.48
CA ASN A 126 1.82 -0.90 -26.80
C ASN A 126 0.91 -2.13 -26.78
N ALA A 127 1.02 -3.00 -25.75
CA ALA A 127 0.16 -4.17 -25.63
C ALA A 127 -1.31 -3.79 -25.42
N LEU A 128 -1.54 -2.70 -24.69
CA LEU A 128 -2.87 -2.16 -24.42
C LEU A 128 -3.47 -1.36 -25.59
N THR A 129 -2.62 -0.82 -26.48
CA THR A 129 -3.04 -0.08 -27.67
C THR A 129 -3.35 -1.00 -28.85
N GLY A 130 -2.52 -2.04 -29.05
CA GLY A 130 -2.39 -2.72 -30.35
C GLY A 130 -3.30 -3.91 -30.60
N SER A 131 -4.06 -4.42 -29.63
CA SER A 131 -4.70 -5.73 -29.80
C SER A 131 -6.04 -5.86 -29.09
N LYS A 132 -7.12 -6.01 -29.88
CA LYS A 132 -8.37 -6.64 -29.40
C LYS A 132 -8.14 -8.10 -28.98
N ASP A 133 -7.01 -8.67 -29.38
CA ASP A 133 -6.63 -10.06 -29.15
C ASP A 133 -5.73 -10.22 -27.91
N ILE A 134 -5.45 -9.15 -27.15
CA ILE A 134 -4.73 -9.29 -25.90
C ILE A 134 -5.60 -10.11 -24.93
N THR A 135 -5.25 -11.39 -24.81
CA THR A 135 -5.95 -12.25 -23.89
C THR A 135 -5.63 -11.80 -22.47
N PHE A 136 -6.68 -11.71 -21.64
CA PHE A 136 -6.53 -11.38 -20.23
C PHE A 136 -5.47 -12.27 -19.55
N SER A 137 -5.43 -13.56 -19.90
CA SER A 137 -4.46 -14.53 -19.38
C SER A 137 -3.00 -14.19 -19.73
N ALA A 138 -2.70 -13.82 -20.97
CA ALA A 138 -1.33 -13.47 -21.38
C ALA A 138 -0.83 -12.21 -20.66
N PHE A 139 -1.70 -11.21 -20.50
CA PHE A 139 -1.36 -9.98 -19.80
C PHE A 139 -1.17 -10.21 -18.30
N THR A 140 -2.08 -10.94 -17.63
CA THR A 140 -1.90 -11.22 -16.20
C THR A 140 -0.70 -12.12 -15.92
N ARG A 141 -0.37 -13.05 -16.83
CA ARG A 141 0.86 -13.85 -16.74
C ARG A 141 2.10 -12.96 -16.76
N TYR A 142 2.16 -11.99 -17.68
CA TYR A 142 3.24 -11.01 -17.73
C TYR A 142 3.31 -10.14 -16.46
N ILE A 143 2.18 -9.68 -15.94
CA ILE A 143 2.13 -8.91 -14.69
C ILE A 143 2.59 -9.75 -13.50
N ALA A 144 2.19 -11.02 -13.42
CA ALA A 144 2.66 -11.94 -12.39
C ALA A 144 4.18 -12.13 -12.46
N ALA A 145 4.73 -12.33 -13.66
CA ALA A 145 6.16 -12.49 -13.88
C ALA A 145 6.98 -11.23 -13.56
N THR A 146 6.43 -10.04 -13.77
CA THR A 146 7.13 -8.76 -13.46
C THR A 146 6.96 -8.30 -12.01
N SER A 147 5.95 -8.81 -11.29
CA SER A 147 5.60 -8.34 -9.95
C SER A 147 5.84 -9.38 -8.83
N TYR A 148 6.32 -10.58 -9.15
CA TYR A 148 6.40 -11.69 -8.18
C TYR A 148 7.23 -11.35 -6.94
N LYS A 149 8.36 -10.64 -7.05
CA LYS A 149 9.18 -10.27 -5.89
C LYS A 149 8.41 -9.39 -4.91
N ARG A 150 7.67 -8.40 -5.45
CA ARG A 150 6.83 -7.53 -4.63
C ARG A 150 5.65 -8.29 -4.00
N ILE A 151 5.00 -9.15 -4.78
CA ILE A 151 3.92 -10.01 -4.26
C ILE A 151 4.46 -10.94 -3.17
N ALA A 152 5.64 -11.54 -3.36
CA ALA A 152 6.30 -12.41 -2.39
C ALA A 152 6.68 -11.64 -1.12
N CYS A 153 7.27 -10.45 -1.24
CA CYS A 153 7.59 -9.58 -0.11
C CYS A 153 6.35 -9.29 0.75
N ARG A 154 5.22 -8.99 0.10
CA ARG A 154 3.92 -8.80 0.77
C ARG A 154 3.43 -10.08 1.45
N PHE A 155 3.35 -11.16 0.67
CA PHE A 155 2.71 -12.40 1.11
C PHE A 155 3.50 -13.09 2.22
N ASN A 156 4.83 -13.11 2.11
CA ASN A 156 5.75 -13.71 3.06
C ASN A 156 6.14 -12.77 4.21
N ASN A 157 5.54 -11.59 4.31
CA ASN A 157 5.78 -10.71 5.44
C ASN A 157 5.38 -11.41 6.76
N LYS A 158 6.38 -11.72 7.58
CA LYS A 158 6.25 -12.53 8.79
C LYS A 158 5.28 -11.93 9.81
N PHE A 159 5.19 -10.60 9.85
CA PHE A 159 4.42 -9.88 10.86
C PHE A 159 3.04 -9.45 10.33
N LEU A 160 2.96 -9.01 9.08
CA LEU A 160 1.76 -8.40 8.51
C LEU A 160 0.86 -9.39 7.75
N SER A 161 1.43 -10.44 7.15
CA SER A 161 0.69 -11.34 6.25
C SER A 161 0.58 -12.76 6.80
N VAL A 162 1.70 -13.36 7.22
CA VAL A 162 1.73 -14.75 7.73
C VAL A 162 0.71 -15.02 8.85
N PRO A 163 0.43 -14.11 9.81
CA PRO A 163 -0.56 -14.37 10.85
C PRO A 163 -1.99 -14.59 10.32
N PHE A 164 -2.36 -13.99 9.18
CA PHE A 164 -3.66 -14.25 8.54
C PHE A 164 -3.72 -15.68 7.99
N LEU A 165 -2.66 -16.10 7.28
CA LEU A 165 -2.56 -17.46 6.72
C LEU A 165 -2.57 -18.52 7.83
N ASP A 166 -1.73 -18.35 8.84
CA ASP A 166 -1.63 -19.27 9.99
C ASP A 166 -2.94 -19.38 10.75
N SER A 167 -3.68 -18.27 10.86
CA SER A 167 -4.98 -18.29 11.50
C SER A 167 -6.02 -19.05 10.69
N LEU A 168 -5.99 -18.97 9.36
CA LEU A 168 -6.90 -19.76 8.50
C LEU A 168 -6.59 -21.25 8.61
N LYS A 169 -5.30 -21.62 8.59
CA LYS A 169 -4.84 -23.02 8.71
C LYS A 169 -5.21 -23.69 10.03
N LYS A 170 -5.40 -22.90 11.10
CA LYS A 170 -5.79 -23.39 12.43
C LYS A 170 -7.30 -23.66 12.58
N VAL A 171 -8.11 -23.33 11.57
CA VAL A 171 -9.54 -23.59 11.59
C VAL A 171 -9.79 -25.03 11.16
N ASP A 172 -10.17 -25.86 12.13
CA ASP A 172 -10.43 -27.30 11.97
C ASP A 172 -11.90 -27.63 11.68
N GLU A 173 -12.81 -26.98 12.41
CA GLU A 173 -14.25 -27.13 12.21
C GLU A 173 -14.84 -25.83 11.67
N ILE A 174 -15.61 -25.96 10.59
CA ILE A 174 -16.22 -24.84 9.88
C ILE A 174 -17.72 -24.94 10.14
N PRO A 175 -18.29 -24.19 11.09
CA PRO A 175 -19.72 -24.27 11.38
C PRO A 175 -20.55 -23.74 10.21
N PHE A 176 -21.84 -24.10 10.22
CA PHE A 176 -22.81 -23.58 9.26
C PHE A 176 -23.94 -22.91 10.05
N THR A 177 -23.96 -21.59 10.03
CA THR A 177 -25.13 -20.84 10.48
C THR A 177 -26.12 -20.79 9.33
N SER A 178 -27.32 -21.34 9.53
CA SER A 178 -28.37 -21.32 8.51
C SER A 178 -28.69 -19.87 8.16
N ASP A 179 -28.39 -19.48 6.92
CA ASP A 179 -28.67 -18.13 6.47
C ASP A 179 -30.15 -18.00 6.09
N VAL A 180 -30.75 -16.89 6.50
CA VAL A 180 -31.99 -16.41 5.88
C VAL A 180 -31.65 -16.11 4.44
N ALA A 181 -32.45 -16.63 3.52
CA ALA A 181 -32.15 -16.56 2.12
C ALA A 181 -32.10 -15.11 1.61
N ASP A 182 -30.90 -14.53 1.44
CA ASP A 182 -30.73 -13.31 0.66
C ASP A 182 -31.01 -13.72 -0.80
N GLY A 183 -32.21 -13.38 -1.31
CA GLY A 183 -32.74 -13.88 -2.58
C GLY A 183 -32.07 -13.31 -3.83
N LYS A 184 -30.84 -12.79 -3.70
CA LYS A 184 -30.13 -12.10 -4.78
C LYS A 184 -29.15 -13.04 -5.48
N PRO A 185 -29.11 -13.04 -6.82
CA PRO A 185 -28.09 -13.77 -7.56
C PRO A 185 -26.71 -13.15 -7.31
N HIS A 186 -25.71 -13.99 -7.00
CA HIS A 186 -24.33 -13.57 -6.80
C HIS A 186 -23.47 -13.97 -8.02
N GLU A 187 -23.38 -13.10 -9.02
CA GLU A 187 -22.63 -13.38 -10.26
C GLU A 187 -21.15 -13.70 -10.02
N ALA A 188 -20.53 -13.06 -9.02
CA ALA A 188 -19.14 -13.34 -8.66
C ALA A 188 -18.93 -14.80 -8.23
N ASP A 189 -19.90 -15.40 -7.53
CA ASP A 189 -19.84 -16.79 -7.08
C ASP A 189 -19.92 -17.76 -8.27
N ARG A 190 -20.78 -17.45 -9.26
CA ARG A 190 -20.92 -18.24 -10.50
C ARG A 190 -19.65 -18.22 -11.33
N LEU A 191 -19.09 -17.02 -11.53
CA LEU A 191 -17.85 -16.83 -12.29
C LEU A 191 -16.67 -17.53 -11.61
N PHE A 192 -16.55 -17.40 -10.28
CA PHE A 192 -15.53 -18.12 -9.55
C PHE A 192 -15.67 -19.64 -9.69
N LEU A 193 -16.89 -20.19 -9.55
CA LEU A 193 -17.10 -21.63 -9.65
C LEU A 193 -16.74 -22.17 -11.05
N ARG A 194 -17.16 -21.47 -12.10
CA ARG A 194 -16.82 -21.82 -13.48
C ARG A 194 -15.30 -21.88 -13.69
N ASP A 195 -14.61 -20.81 -13.31
CA ASP A 195 -13.16 -20.72 -13.47
C ASP A 195 -12.45 -21.78 -12.60
N CYS A 196 -12.92 -22.01 -11.38
CA CYS A 196 -12.36 -23.03 -10.49
C CYS A 196 -12.45 -24.44 -11.08
N VAL A 197 -13.60 -24.78 -11.68
CA VAL A 197 -13.81 -26.08 -12.34
C VAL A 197 -12.97 -26.19 -13.61
N GLU A 198 -12.81 -25.12 -14.38
CA GLU A 198 -11.94 -25.07 -15.56
C GLU A 198 -10.47 -25.34 -15.20
N TYR A 199 -9.98 -24.75 -14.12
CA TYR A 199 -8.58 -24.88 -13.68
C TYR A 199 -8.32 -26.08 -12.75
N ARG A 200 -9.31 -26.91 -12.43
CA ARG A 200 -9.21 -27.98 -11.42
C ARG A 200 -8.03 -28.94 -11.63
N THR A 201 -7.70 -29.25 -12.88
CA THR A 201 -6.59 -30.17 -13.22
C THR A 201 -5.22 -29.61 -12.86
N LYS A 202 -5.08 -28.28 -12.78
CA LYS A 202 -3.86 -27.60 -12.34
C LYS A 202 -3.77 -27.44 -10.83
N LEU A 203 -4.89 -27.54 -10.12
CA LEU A 203 -4.97 -27.30 -8.68
C LEU A 203 -4.73 -28.55 -7.85
N ASP A 204 -4.91 -29.75 -8.41
CA ASP A 204 -4.73 -31.01 -7.67
C ASP A 204 -5.54 -31.00 -6.36
N VAL A 205 -6.85 -30.72 -6.47
CA VAL A 205 -7.76 -30.62 -5.34
C VAL A 205 -9.07 -31.35 -5.64
N GLU A 206 -9.50 -32.17 -4.69
CA GLU A 206 -10.78 -32.87 -4.77
C GLU A 206 -11.89 -31.96 -4.25
N ILE A 207 -12.79 -31.57 -5.16
CA ILE A 207 -13.94 -30.68 -4.88
C ILE A 207 -15.24 -31.22 -5.51
N PRO A 208 -15.63 -32.48 -5.22
CA PRO A 208 -16.74 -33.15 -5.89
C PRO A 208 -18.08 -32.40 -5.73
N ASN A 209 -18.39 -31.86 -4.55
CA ASN A 209 -19.65 -31.11 -4.35
C ASN A 209 -19.65 -29.80 -5.14
N LEU A 210 -18.52 -29.11 -5.26
CA LEU A 210 -18.41 -27.92 -6.13
C LEU A 210 -18.56 -28.27 -7.61
N ILE A 211 -18.03 -29.40 -8.06
CA ILE A 211 -18.19 -29.87 -9.45
C ILE A 211 -19.66 -30.20 -9.73
N GLU A 212 -20.33 -30.95 -8.85
CA GLU A 212 -21.75 -31.26 -8.97
C GLU A 212 -22.59 -29.96 -8.99
N MET A 213 -22.24 -28.99 -8.15
CA MET A 213 -22.90 -27.68 -8.12
C MET A 213 -22.69 -26.89 -9.42
N HIS A 214 -21.54 -27.03 -10.08
CA HIS A 214 -21.28 -26.40 -11.38
C HIS A 214 -22.11 -27.05 -12.50
N GLU A 215 -22.20 -28.39 -12.51
CA GLU A 215 -22.98 -29.15 -13.48
C GLU A 215 -24.49 -28.87 -13.36
N ASN A 216 -24.95 -28.63 -12.14
CA ASN A 216 -26.34 -28.29 -11.82
C ASN A 216 -26.57 -26.78 -11.63
N MET A 217 -25.67 -25.93 -12.13
CA MET A 217 -25.76 -24.49 -11.93
C MET A 217 -27.02 -23.92 -12.61
N PRO A 218 -27.92 -23.24 -11.88
CA PRO A 218 -29.17 -22.72 -12.45
C PRO A 218 -28.89 -21.57 -13.43
N PRO A 219 -29.85 -21.17 -14.28
CA PRO A 219 -29.74 -20.00 -15.16
C PRO A 219 -29.31 -18.72 -14.43
N ALA A 220 -28.64 -17.80 -15.12
CA ALA A 220 -28.06 -16.59 -14.52
C ALA A 220 -29.07 -15.70 -13.76
N ALA A 221 -30.34 -15.69 -14.16
CA ALA A 221 -31.40 -14.92 -13.52
C ALA A 221 -31.85 -15.50 -12.15
N GLU A 222 -31.53 -16.76 -11.87
CA GLU A 222 -31.96 -17.46 -10.66
C GLU A 222 -30.95 -17.28 -9.52
N ALA A 223 -31.45 -17.38 -8.29
CA ALA A 223 -30.60 -17.31 -7.11
C ALA A 223 -29.61 -18.49 -7.10
N PHE A 224 -28.35 -18.19 -6.79
CA PHE A 224 -27.28 -19.19 -6.72
C PHE A 224 -26.44 -18.95 -5.48
N ARG A 225 -26.09 -20.03 -4.79
CA ARG A 225 -25.25 -20.00 -3.59
C ARG A 225 -24.15 -21.02 -3.72
N LEU A 226 -22.93 -20.51 -3.78
CA LEU A 226 -21.74 -21.33 -3.80
C LEU A 226 -21.42 -21.93 -2.42
N TYR A 227 -21.73 -21.22 -1.34
CA TYR A 227 -21.43 -21.64 0.03
C TYR A 227 -22.67 -22.24 0.70
N THR A 228 -22.73 -23.57 0.78
CA THR A 228 -23.80 -24.35 1.41
C THR A 228 -23.26 -25.24 2.52
N ASN A 229 -24.14 -25.98 3.18
CA ASN A 229 -23.72 -26.94 4.21
C ASN A 229 -22.86 -28.07 3.63
N GLU A 230 -23.09 -28.44 2.38
CA GLU A 230 -22.41 -29.50 1.63
C GLU A 230 -21.05 -29.01 1.10
N THR A 231 -20.97 -27.77 0.62
CA THR A 231 -19.73 -27.24 0.02
C THR A 231 -18.80 -26.54 1.00
N ARG A 232 -19.23 -26.19 2.22
CA ARG A 232 -18.43 -25.37 3.15
C ARG A 232 -17.05 -25.93 3.51
N ILE A 233 -16.94 -27.26 3.63
CA ILE A 233 -15.68 -27.93 4.01
C ILE A 233 -14.74 -27.92 2.80
N GLU A 234 -15.23 -28.35 1.63
CA GLU A 234 -14.47 -28.28 0.37
C GLU A 234 -14.01 -26.86 0.06
N PHE A 235 -14.88 -25.87 0.27
CA PHE A 235 -14.55 -24.48 0.02
C PHE A 235 -13.42 -23.97 0.92
N HIS A 236 -13.38 -24.38 2.19
CA HIS A 236 -12.27 -24.07 3.09
C HIS A 236 -10.96 -24.74 2.65
N HIS A 237 -11.01 -26.04 2.32
CA HIS A 237 -9.83 -26.75 1.82
C HIS A 237 -9.31 -26.15 0.52
N LEU A 238 -10.20 -25.72 -0.37
CA LEU A 238 -9.85 -25.02 -1.60
C LEU A 238 -9.15 -23.68 -1.31
N ILE A 239 -9.63 -22.89 -0.33
CA ILE A 239 -8.94 -21.66 0.10
C ILE A 239 -7.51 -21.96 0.54
N LEU A 240 -7.33 -22.95 1.43
CA LEU A 240 -6.02 -23.30 1.96
C LEU A 240 -5.08 -23.81 0.86
N LYS A 241 -5.57 -24.69 -0.02
CA LYS A 241 -4.81 -25.22 -1.14
C LYS A 241 -4.36 -24.11 -2.09
N LEU A 242 -5.26 -23.19 -2.45
CA LEU A 242 -4.93 -22.05 -3.32
C LEU A 242 -3.87 -21.14 -2.68
N LEU A 243 -3.98 -20.85 -1.38
CA LEU A 243 -3.00 -20.03 -0.66
C LEU A 243 -1.63 -20.71 -0.56
N ASP A 244 -1.59 -22.02 -0.30
CA ASP A 244 -0.33 -22.78 -0.21
C ASP A 244 0.35 -22.91 -1.57
N GLN A 245 -0.43 -23.13 -2.63
CA GLN A 245 0.06 -23.15 -4.00
C GLN A 245 0.59 -21.79 -4.45
N PHE A 246 -0.14 -20.72 -4.16
CA PHE A 246 0.29 -19.34 -4.41
C PHE A 246 1.61 -19.03 -3.69
N LYS A 247 1.72 -19.39 -2.41
CA LYS A 247 2.95 -19.23 -1.63
C LYS A 247 4.12 -20.02 -2.23
N THR A 248 3.90 -21.28 -2.58
CA THR A 248 4.93 -22.17 -3.12
C THR A 248 5.48 -21.62 -4.42
N ALA A 249 4.63 -21.16 -5.34
CA ALA A 249 5.08 -20.52 -6.57
C ALA A 249 5.91 -19.25 -6.31
N LEU A 250 5.49 -18.40 -5.36
CA LEU A 250 6.25 -17.21 -5.00
C LEU A 250 7.62 -17.55 -4.41
N ASP A 251 7.66 -18.50 -3.48
CA ASP A 251 8.91 -18.94 -2.84
C ASP A 251 9.88 -19.51 -3.89
N ASN A 252 9.38 -20.34 -4.81
CA ASN A 252 10.17 -20.90 -5.90
C ASN A 252 10.71 -19.80 -6.84
N LEU A 253 9.87 -18.83 -7.24
CA LEU A 253 10.30 -17.73 -8.11
C LEU A 253 11.36 -16.86 -7.43
N VAL A 254 11.21 -16.57 -6.13
CA VAL A 254 12.23 -15.83 -5.35
C VAL A 254 13.52 -16.63 -5.23
N ALA A 255 13.43 -17.94 -4.99
CA ALA A 255 14.59 -18.82 -4.85
C ALA A 255 15.39 -18.98 -6.15
N LEU A 256 14.72 -18.97 -7.30
CA LEU A 256 15.39 -19.00 -8.61
C LEU A 256 16.26 -17.76 -8.86
N ASN A 257 15.97 -16.64 -8.17
CA ASN A 257 16.62 -15.33 -8.30
C ASN A 257 17.06 -14.99 -9.73
N TYR A 258 16.14 -15.17 -10.67
CA TYR A 258 16.44 -15.19 -12.10
C TYR A 258 17.08 -13.87 -12.59
N ASP A 259 16.78 -12.75 -11.94
CA ASP A 259 17.29 -11.43 -12.30
C ASP A 259 18.81 -11.29 -12.22
N GLU A 260 19.48 -12.12 -11.42
CA GLU A 260 20.95 -12.07 -11.25
C GLU A 260 21.69 -13.06 -12.15
N ALA A 261 20.97 -13.97 -12.82
CA ALA A 261 21.56 -15.01 -13.65
C ALA A 261 21.84 -14.48 -15.07
N THR A 262 23.12 -14.30 -15.41
CA THR A 262 23.57 -13.86 -16.75
C THR A 262 23.30 -14.92 -17.85
N GLU A 263 23.30 -16.20 -17.48
CA GLU A 263 22.98 -17.33 -18.38
C GLU A 263 22.15 -18.38 -17.62
N ALA A 264 20.82 -18.23 -17.62
CA ALA A 264 19.92 -19.26 -17.09
C ALA A 264 19.90 -20.48 -18.03
N SER A 265 19.93 -21.69 -17.46
CA SER A 265 19.76 -22.93 -18.24
C SER A 265 18.33 -23.05 -18.77
N ASP A 266 18.14 -23.79 -19.86
CA ASP A 266 16.80 -24.08 -20.41
C ASP A 266 15.85 -24.67 -19.34
N GLN A 267 16.40 -25.48 -18.43
CA GLN A 267 15.66 -26.04 -17.31
C GLN A 267 15.17 -24.97 -16.32
N ALA A 268 16.01 -23.97 -15.99
CA ALA A 268 15.63 -22.88 -15.10
C ALA A 268 14.57 -21.97 -15.74
N VAL A 269 14.63 -21.78 -17.06
CA VAL A 269 13.61 -21.04 -17.83
C VAL A 269 12.27 -21.75 -17.78
N GLU A 270 12.26 -23.07 -18.02
CA GLU A 270 11.05 -23.89 -17.95
C GLU A 270 10.47 -23.88 -16.53
N GLU A 271 11.30 -24.04 -15.51
CA GLU A 271 10.87 -23.97 -14.11
C GLU A 271 10.30 -22.60 -13.73
N PHE A 272 10.94 -21.51 -14.16
CA PHE A 272 10.42 -20.15 -13.97
C PHE A 272 9.02 -20.01 -14.58
N ASN A 273 8.86 -20.46 -15.83
CA ASN A 273 7.60 -20.38 -16.55
C ASN A 273 6.47 -21.18 -15.89
N GLN A 274 6.78 -22.40 -15.44
CA GLN A 274 5.83 -23.23 -14.71
C GLN A 274 5.38 -22.55 -13.42
N ASN A 275 6.30 -21.95 -12.66
CA ASN A 275 5.95 -21.24 -11.43
C ASN A 275 5.17 -19.94 -11.70
N VAL A 276 5.49 -19.19 -12.76
CA VAL A 276 4.71 -18.02 -13.19
C VAL A 276 3.29 -18.42 -13.60
N ASP A 277 3.14 -19.53 -14.34
CA ASP A 277 1.82 -20.04 -14.70
C ASP A 277 1.00 -20.43 -13.47
N HIS A 278 1.65 -21.10 -12.51
CA HIS A 278 1.02 -21.47 -11.26
C HIS A 278 0.60 -20.24 -10.45
N LEU A 279 1.49 -19.24 -10.35
CA LEU A 279 1.23 -17.96 -9.69
C LEU A 279 0.05 -17.21 -10.33
N ASN A 280 0.02 -17.16 -11.67
CA ASN A 280 -1.03 -16.49 -12.43
C ASN A 280 -2.40 -17.16 -12.20
N VAL A 281 -2.47 -18.49 -12.32
CA VAL A 281 -3.72 -19.25 -12.13
C VAL A 281 -4.22 -19.14 -10.69
N THR A 282 -3.37 -19.41 -9.70
CA THR A 282 -3.75 -19.39 -8.28
C THR A 282 -4.09 -17.96 -7.83
N GLY A 283 -3.31 -16.97 -8.24
CA GLY A 283 -3.58 -15.56 -7.98
C GLY A 283 -4.89 -15.08 -8.61
N TYR A 284 -5.19 -15.51 -9.83
CA TYR A 284 -6.46 -15.20 -10.50
C TYR A 284 -7.67 -15.80 -9.77
N LEU A 285 -7.59 -17.06 -9.34
CA LEU A 285 -8.65 -17.71 -8.58
C LEU A 285 -8.84 -17.08 -7.20
N LEU A 286 -7.76 -16.76 -6.49
CA LEU A 286 -7.82 -16.01 -5.22
C LEU A 286 -8.43 -14.62 -5.41
N PHE A 287 -8.09 -13.94 -6.50
CA PHE A 287 -8.72 -12.68 -6.89
C PHE A 287 -10.23 -12.83 -7.08
N ARG A 288 -10.68 -13.81 -7.88
CA ARG A 288 -12.11 -14.09 -8.10
C ARG A 288 -12.81 -14.40 -6.77
N MET A 289 -12.22 -15.29 -5.97
CA MET A 289 -12.71 -15.67 -4.65
C MET A 289 -12.87 -14.47 -3.71
N SER A 290 -11.93 -13.53 -3.69
CA SER A 290 -11.97 -12.33 -2.84
C SER A 290 -13.16 -11.38 -3.10
N LYS A 291 -13.84 -11.56 -4.24
CA LYS A 291 -15.04 -10.81 -4.64
C LYS A 291 -16.34 -11.59 -4.41
N THR A 292 -16.26 -12.88 -4.09
CA THR A 292 -17.43 -13.74 -3.87
C THR A 292 -18.16 -13.38 -2.57
N HIS A 293 -19.45 -13.66 -2.55
CA HIS A 293 -20.25 -13.66 -1.32
C HIS A 293 -19.92 -14.92 -0.49
N ALA A 294 -19.67 -16.06 -1.15
CA ALA A 294 -19.21 -17.29 -0.51
C ALA A 294 -18.00 -17.09 0.42
N PHE A 295 -16.96 -16.38 -0.02
CA PHE A 295 -15.80 -16.13 0.83
C PHE A 295 -16.11 -15.24 2.04
N GLN A 296 -16.99 -14.24 1.87
CA GLN A 296 -17.45 -13.41 2.98
C GLN A 296 -18.21 -14.25 4.01
N LYS A 297 -19.15 -15.08 3.55
CA LYS A 297 -19.91 -16.00 4.41
C LYS A 297 -19.04 -17.03 5.10
N HIS A 298 -18.05 -17.57 4.40
CA HIS A 298 -17.07 -18.44 5.01
C HIS A 298 -16.36 -17.76 6.19
N LEU A 299 -15.83 -16.54 5.98
CA LEU A 299 -15.18 -15.76 7.03
C LEU A 299 -16.14 -15.41 8.18
N GLU A 300 -17.42 -15.13 7.90
CA GLU A 300 -18.44 -14.90 8.94
C GLU A 300 -18.61 -16.11 9.85
N ASN A 301 -18.69 -17.30 9.26
CA ASN A 301 -18.90 -18.55 9.98
C ASN A 301 -17.69 -18.93 10.83
N ILE A 302 -16.46 -18.66 10.38
CA ILE A 302 -15.24 -19.01 11.11
C ILE A 302 -14.69 -17.86 11.97
N LYS A 303 -15.36 -16.70 12.03
CA LYS A 303 -14.83 -15.48 12.65
C LYS A 303 -14.37 -15.63 14.10
N TYR A 304 -15.01 -16.51 14.87
CA TYR A 304 -14.67 -16.74 16.29
C TYR A 304 -13.45 -17.65 16.47
N LYS A 305 -13.07 -18.39 15.42
CA LYS A 305 -11.83 -19.18 15.35
C LYS A 305 -10.67 -18.39 14.76
N LEU A 306 -10.95 -17.32 14.02
CA LEU A 306 -9.93 -16.43 13.49
C LEU A 306 -9.25 -15.65 14.61
N ARG A 307 -7.92 -15.65 14.59
CA ARG A 307 -7.10 -14.79 15.45
C ARG A 307 -7.11 -13.39 14.85
N LYS A 308 -7.23 -12.39 15.72
CA LYS A 308 -6.91 -11.01 15.36
C LYS A 308 -5.39 -10.96 15.18
N PRO A 309 -4.86 -10.66 13.98
CA PRO A 309 -3.44 -10.43 13.80
C PRO A 309 -3.06 -9.30 14.77
N ARG A 310 -2.29 -9.64 15.80
CA ARG A 310 -1.69 -8.64 16.69
C ARG A 310 -0.28 -8.48 16.21
N ILE A 311 0.06 -7.28 15.81
CA ILE A 311 1.45 -6.94 15.54
C ILE A 311 1.88 -6.14 16.73
N SER A 312 2.89 -6.63 17.42
CA SER A 312 3.65 -5.77 18.30
C SER A 312 4.52 -4.91 17.39
N PRO A 313 4.32 -3.57 17.32
CA PRO A 313 5.18 -2.70 16.52
C PRO A 313 6.66 -2.85 16.91
N ALA A 314 6.91 -3.30 18.14
CA ALA A 314 8.19 -3.72 18.70
C ALA A 314 9.00 -4.68 17.81
N GLU A 315 8.32 -5.65 17.20
CA GLU A 315 8.97 -6.79 16.55
C GLU A 315 9.32 -6.50 15.09
N MET A 316 8.69 -5.48 14.48
CA MET A 316 8.98 -5.09 13.09
C MET A 316 10.20 -4.16 13.03
N SER A 317 11.22 -4.62 12.32
CA SER A 317 12.35 -3.77 11.94
C SER A 317 11.89 -2.59 11.07
N ILE A 318 12.63 -1.47 11.13
CA ILE A 318 12.35 -0.27 10.30
C ILE A 318 12.38 -0.65 8.81
N GLU A 319 13.34 -1.50 8.42
CA GLU A 319 13.49 -1.99 7.05
C GLU A 319 12.30 -2.82 6.57
N GLU A 320 11.59 -3.53 7.46
CA GLU A 320 10.36 -4.25 7.10
C GLU A 320 9.15 -3.33 6.97
N ARG A 321 9.11 -2.22 7.71
CA ARG A 321 8.04 -1.20 7.61
C ARG A 321 8.11 -0.45 6.29
N ASP A 322 9.30 -0.02 5.91
CA ASP A 322 9.51 0.76 4.68
C ASP A 322 9.26 -0.06 3.41
N ARG A 323 9.26 -1.40 3.52
CA ARG A 323 9.08 -2.31 2.38
C ARG A 323 7.68 -2.30 1.79
N ASP A 324 6.61 -2.12 2.58
CA ASP A 324 5.26 -2.05 2.01
C ASP A 324 4.21 -1.31 2.84
N GLY A 325 4.06 -0.02 2.54
CA GLY A 325 3.04 0.84 3.15
C GLY A 325 1.62 0.28 3.03
N ASP A 326 1.24 -0.42 1.95
CA ASP A 326 -0.14 -0.91 1.78
C ASP A 326 -0.53 -1.97 2.83
N LEU A 327 0.44 -2.78 3.28
CA LEU A 327 0.20 -3.77 4.34
C LEU A 327 -0.06 -3.10 5.69
N GLU A 328 0.66 -2.02 6.00
CA GLU A 328 0.46 -1.26 7.22
C GLU A 328 -0.93 -0.63 7.27
N VAL A 329 -1.48 -0.24 6.11
CA VAL A 329 -2.85 0.30 6.01
C VAL A 329 -3.87 -0.75 6.41
N ILE A 330 -3.71 -1.99 5.96
CA ILE A 330 -4.62 -3.08 6.29
C ILE A 330 -4.56 -3.35 7.79
N HIS A 331 -3.36 -3.37 8.35
CA HIS A 331 -3.19 -3.62 9.77
C HIS A 331 -3.73 -2.47 10.63
N SER A 332 -3.39 -1.22 10.32
CA SER A 332 -3.89 -0.03 11.01
C SER A 332 -5.42 0.03 10.96
N ASN A 333 -5.99 -0.32 9.81
CA ASN A 333 -7.43 -0.44 9.66
C ASN A 333 -8.03 -1.64 10.41
N SER A 334 -7.30 -2.74 10.59
CA SER A 334 -7.79 -3.92 11.32
C SER A 334 -8.09 -3.64 12.79
N LEU A 335 -7.46 -2.61 13.36
CA LEU A 335 -7.76 -2.14 14.71
C LEU A 335 -9.18 -1.56 14.80
N LYS A 336 -9.65 -0.90 13.72
CA LYS A 336 -10.95 -0.24 13.64
C LYS A 336 -12.04 -1.07 12.94
N LYS A 337 -11.66 -1.85 11.94
CA LYS A 337 -12.57 -2.64 11.10
C LYS A 337 -12.89 -3.98 11.79
N THR A 338 -13.99 -4.59 11.37
CA THR A 338 -14.30 -5.96 11.77
C THR A 338 -13.19 -6.91 11.30
N LEU A 339 -12.96 -7.98 12.06
CA LEU A 339 -11.96 -8.99 11.73
C LEU A 339 -12.13 -9.50 10.29
N LEU A 340 -13.37 -9.79 9.89
CA LEU A 340 -13.74 -10.19 8.53
C LEU A 340 -13.25 -9.22 7.45
N ARG A 341 -13.45 -7.90 7.64
CA ARG A 341 -13.00 -6.90 6.67
C ARG A 341 -11.48 -6.87 6.54
N SER A 342 -10.76 -7.23 7.60
CA SER A 342 -9.29 -7.29 7.59
C SER A 342 -8.79 -8.47 6.77
N TYR A 343 -9.38 -9.66 6.90
CA TYR A 343 -9.05 -10.82 6.07
C TYR A 343 -9.39 -10.60 4.59
N LEU A 344 -10.54 -9.97 4.30
CA LEU A 344 -10.90 -9.59 2.93
C LEU A 344 -9.93 -8.59 2.32
N ALA A 345 -9.56 -7.55 3.09
CA ALA A 345 -8.60 -6.54 2.63
C ALA A 345 -7.22 -7.17 2.40
N TRP A 346 -6.76 -8.01 3.32
CA TRP A 346 -5.49 -8.74 3.20
C TRP A 346 -5.46 -9.57 1.91
N LEU A 347 -6.45 -10.42 1.67
CA LEU A 347 -6.46 -11.25 0.46
C LEU A 347 -6.49 -10.41 -0.81
N ARG A 348 -7.27 -9.33 -0.84
CA ARG A 348 -7.33 -8.41 -1.99
C ARG A 348 -6.01 -7.72 -2.27
N LEU A 349 -5.23 -7.39 -1.23
CA LEU A 349 -3.91 -6.82 -1.42
C LEU A 349 -2.92 -7.83 -2.01
N MET A 350 -3.00 -9.10 -1.62
CA MET A 350 -2.11 -10.14 -2.16
C MET A 350 -2.26 -10.32 -3.66
N VAL A 351 -3.47 -10.08 -4.18
CA VAL A 351 -3.83 -10.22 -5.59
C VAL A 351 -4.08 -8.88 -6.29
N SER A 352 -3.61 -7.76 -5.72
CA SER A 352 -3.90 -6.41 -6.21
C SER A 352 -3.37 -6.16 -7.62
N HIS A 353 -2.20 -6.72 -7.98
CA HIS A 353 -1.62 -6.57 -9.32
C HIS A 353 -2.48 -7.27 -10.39
N ILE A 354 -3.11 -8.40 -10.05
CA ILE A 354 -4.04 -9.10 -10.96
C ILE A 354 -5.36 -8.32 -11.09
N ASP A 355 -5.88 -7.76 -9.99
CA ASP A 355 -7.06 -6.88 -10.03
C ASP A 355 -6.76 -5.63 -10.89
N ALA A 356 -5.59 -5.01 -10.71
CA ALA A 356 -5.14 -3.87 -11.50
C ALA A 356 -5.07 -4.19 -13.00
N ALA A 357 -4.46 -5.33 -13.37
CA ALA A 357 -4.38 -5.80 -14.75
C ALA A 357 -5.78 -5.95 -15.37
N ARG A 358 -6.73 -6.51 -14.61
CA ARG A 358 -8.12 -6.65 -15.03
C ARG A 358 -8.81 -5.30 -15.20
N ILE A 359 -8.63 -4.38 -14.26
CA ILE A 359 -9.24 -3.05 -14.31
C ILE A 359 -8.79 -2.32 -15.56
N VAL A 360 -7.49 -2.34 -15.88
CA VAL A 360 -6.93 -1.70 -17.07
C VAL A 360 -7.50 -2.33 -18.34
N ILE A 361 -7.50 -3.67 -18.45
CA ILE A 361 -8.06 -4.36 -19.63
C ILE A 361 -9.54 -4.03 -19.81
N ILE A 362 -10.36 -4.13 -18.76
CA ILE A 362 -11.79 -3.80 -18.84
C ILE A 362 -11.98 -2.32 -19.19
N GLY A 363 -11.16 -1.43 -18.63
CA GLY A 363 -11.20 -0.01 -18.89
C GLY A 363 -10.99 0.31 -20.35
N ILE A 364 -9.99 -0.31 -20.97
CA ILE A 364 -9.60 -0.07 -22.37
C ILE A 364 -10.57 -0.71 -23.37
N HIS A 365 -11.16 -1.84 -23.01
CA HIS A 365 -12.23 -2.47 -23.82
C HIS A 365 -13.61 -1.86 -23.56
N CYS A 366 -13.72 -0.90 -22.63
CA CYS A 366 -14.98 -0.22 -22.36
C CYS A 366 -15.38 0.61 -23.59
N PRO A 367 -16.65 0.60 -24.02
CA PRO A 367 -17.12 1.48 -25.10
C PRO A 367 -16.89 2.98 -24.85
N ARG A 368 -16.62 3.37 -23.60
CA ARG A 368 -16.30 4.73 -23.18
C ARG A 368 -14.83 5.11 -23.41
N PHE A 369 -13.97 4.14 -23.69
CA PHE A 369 -12.56 4.38 -23.98
C PHE A 369 -12.42 4.82 -25.44
N VAL A 370 -12.25 6.12 -25.64
CA VAL A 370 -12.23 6.76 -26.98
C VAL A 370 -10.84 6.82 -27.62
N TYR A 371 -9.80 6.39 -26.90
CA TYR A 371 -8.42 6.54 -27.35
C TYR A 371 -8.01 5.43 -28.31
N LYS A 372 -7.35 5.82 -29.41
CA LYS A 372 -6.77 4.89 -30.39
C LYS A 372 -5.38 4.41 -30.01
N SER A 373 -4.67 5.18 -29.17
CA SER A 373 -3.32 4.88 -28.73
C SER A 373 -3.07 5.33 -27.30
N ILE A 374 -2.08 4.70 -26.67
CA ILE A 374 -1.57 5.06 -25.36
C ILE A 374 -0.08 5.37 -25.52
N SER A 375 0.30 6.54 -25.04
CA SER A 375 1.70 6.97 -24.91
C SER A 375 2.01 7.18 -23.44
N VAL A 376 3.18 6.69 -23.02
CA VAL A 376 3.66 6.84 -21.66
C VAL A 376 4.91 7.70 -21.69
N GLU A 377 5.01 8.63 -20.75
CA GLU A 377 6.16 9.51 -20.53
C GLU A 377 6.59 9.33 -19.07
N VAL A 378 7.90 9.25 -18.82
CA VAL A 378 8.45 9.05 -17.47
C VAL A 378 9.08 10.35 -17.00
N MET A 379 8.67 10.78 -15.82
CA MET A 379 9.22 11.92 -15.11
C MET A 379 9.93 11.42 -13.86
N VAL A 380 11.21 11.73 -13.76
CA VAL A 380 12.02 11.37 -12.59
C VAL A 380 12.02 12.54 -11.63
N ILE A 381 11.68 12.27 -10.38
CA ILE A 381 11.64 13.30 -9.36
C ILE A 381 13.09 13.68 -8.97
N PRO A 382 13.41 14.98 -8.86
CA PRO A 382 14.71 15.40 -8.36
C PRO A 382 14.94 14.87 -6.95
N GLN A 383 16.17 14.47 -6.67
CA GLN A 383 16.56 14.11 -5.31
C GLN A 383 16.48 15.34 -4.42
N THR A 384 15.91 15.14 -3.24
CA THR A 384 15.84 16.13 -2.18
C THR A 384 17.23 16.35 -1.59
N ASP A 385 17.47 17.54 -1.06
CA ASP A 385 18.65 17.74 -0.21
C ASP A 385 18.52 16.84 1.03
N SER A 386 19.64 16.23 1.39
CA SER A 386 19.80 15.49 2.64
C SER A 386 19.98 16.40 3.85
N SER A 387 20.31 17.68 3.63
CA SER A 387 20.44 18.67 4.69
C SER A 387 19.06 19.09 5.19
N LEU A 388 18.83 18.92 6.50
CA LEU A 388 17.55 19.22 7.12
C LEU A 388 17.75 19.81 8.49
N LEU A 389 16.78 20.61 8.91
CA LEU A 389 16.73 21.18 10.24
C LEU A 389 16.52 20.06 11.28
N PRO A 390 17.24 20.09 12.42
CA PRO A 390 16.93 19.26 13.57
C PRO A 390 15.45 19.39 13.97
N TRP A 391 14.84 18.30 14.44
CA TRP A 391 13.40 18.30 14.80
C TRP A 391 13.05 19.40 15.81
N SER A 392 13.97 19.73 16.71
CA SER A 392 13.78 20.75 17.74
C SER A 392 13.71 22.16 17.14
N GLU A 393 14.45 22.44 16.07
CA GLU A 393 14.37 23.71 15.33
C GLU A 393 13.05 23.80 14.56
N VAL A 394 12.68 22.72 13.87
CA VAL A 394 11.38 22.62 13.18
C VAL A 394 10.22 22.90 14.15
N PHE A 395 10.30 22.36 15.36
CA PHE A 395 9.24 22.51 16.36
C PHE A 395 9.15 23.92 16.93
N LYS A 396 10.31 24.58 17.10
CA LYS A 396 10.38 25.97 17.56
C LYS A 396 9.76 26.93 16.55
N GLU A 397 9.98 26.68 15.26
CA GLU A 397 9.56 27.58 14.19
C GLU A 397 8.13 27.30 13.70
N PHE A 398 7.75 26.04 13.48
CA PHE A 398 6.57 25.69 12.69
C PHE A 398 5.36 25.14 13.46
N ILE A 399 5.48 24.82 14.75
CA ILE A 399 4.29 24.39 15.52
C ILE A 399 3.45 25.64 15.85
N PRO A 400 2.23 25.79 15.33
CA PRO A 400 1.43 26.98 15.61
C PRO A 400 1.19 27.14 17.12
N GLU A 401 1.25 28.38 17.63
CA GLU A 401 0.72 28.65 18.97
C GLU A 401 -0.79 28.41 18.93
N LEU A 402 -1.26 27.46 19.73
CA LEU A 402 -2.69 27.22 19.87
C LEU A 402 -3.31 28.47 20.49
N SER A 403 -4.41 28.97 19.89
CA SER A 403 -5.11 30.15 20.39
C SER A 403 -5.41 30.00 21.88
N PRO A 404 -5.29 31.06 22.70
CA PRO A 404 -5.61 30.99 24.12
C PRO A 404 -6.98 30.40 24.39
N LEU A 405 -7.98 30.57 23.52
CA LEU A 405 -9.32 29.97 23.69
C LEU A 405 -9.33 28.43 23.68
N GLN A 406 -8.24 27.80 23.24
CA GLN A 406 -7.93 26.40 23.44
C GLN A 406 -7.12 26.21 24.74
N LEU A 407 -7.54 26.87 25.84
CA LEU A 407 -6.88 26.98 27.17
C LEU A 407 -6.52 25.64 27.85
N TYR A 408 -6.84 24.51 27.24
CA TYR A 408 -6.57 23.19 27.78
C TYR A 408 -5.31 22.55 27.20
N TYR A 409 -4.68 23.11 26.17
CA TYR A 409 -3.54 22.47 25.51
C TYR A 409 -2.22 23.02 26.04
N ASP A 410 -1.26 22.11 26.22
CA ASP A 410 0.10 22.43 26.63
C ASP A 410 0.74 23.37 25.61
N SER A 411 1.52 24.33 26.11
CA SER A 411 2.22 25.31 25.27
C SER A 411 3.25 24.63 24.35
N ARG A 412 3.63 25.29 23.24
CA ARG A 412 4.74 24.84 22.36
C ARG A 412 5.99 24.47 23.17
N TYR A 413 6.27 25.26 24.20
CA TYR A 413 7.40 25.06 25.11
C TYR A 413 7.27 23.75 25.92
N GLU A 414 6.09 23.43 26.44
CA GLU A 414 5.85 22.19 27.19
C GLU A 414 5.95 20.95 26.30
N ILE A 415 5.46 21.02 25.06
CA ILE A 415 5.64 19.93 24.08
C ILE A 415 7.12 19.67 23.83
N ILE A 416 7.91 20.71 23.55
CA ILE A 416 9.36 20.56 23.31
C ILE A 416 10.05 19.98 24.54
N LYS A 417 9.77 20.53 25.72
CA LYS A 417 10.33 20.05 26.98
C LYS A 417 9.98 18.59 27.26
N PHE A 418 8.75 18.18 26.97
CA PHE A 418 8.31 16.79 27.08
C PHE A 418 9.10 15.87 26.13
N LEU A 419 9.29 16.28 24.87
CA LEU A 419 10.05 15.51 23.90
C LEU A 419 11.53 15.38 24.27
N GLU A 420 12.17 16.47 24.70
CA GLU A 420 13.56 16.48 25.17
C GLU A 420 13.73 15.58 26.41
N LYS A 421 12.81 15.68 27.37
CA LYS A 421 12.80 14.81 28.56
C LYS A 421 12.62 13.34 28.16
N GLY A 422 11.65 13.04 27.30
CA GLY A 422 11.39 11.68 26.84
C GLY A 422 12.59 11.07 26.11
N ILE A 423 13.26 11.83 25.25
CA ILE A 423 14.52 11.40 24.61
C ILE A 423 15.58 11.07 25.64
N SER A 424 15.80 11.95 26.62
CA SER A 424 16.79 11.72 27.67
C SER A 424 16.45 10.49 28.52
N ASP A 425 15.20 10.35 28.96
CA ASP A 425 14.74 9.24 29.79
C ASP A 425 14.89 7.90 29.04
N SER A 426 14.54 7.88 27.76
CA SER A 426 14.59 6.67 26.93
C SER A 426 16.01 6.26 26.57
N ALA A 427 16.92 7.23 26.38
CA ALA A 427 18.35 6.96 26.21
C ALA A 427 18.92 6.30 27.48
N ASN A 428 18.60 6.83 28.66
CA ASN A 428 19.00 6.24 29.93
C ASN A 428 18.42 4.82 30.13
N ALA A 429 17.15 4.61 29.76
CA ALA A 429 16.51 3.30 29.83
C ALA A 429 17.20 2.28 28.90
N LYS A 430 17.55 2.70 27.68
CA LYS A 430 18.30 1.86 26.74
C LYS A 430 19.68 1.52 27.29
N ASP A 431 20.43 2.49 27.78
CA ASP A 431 21.77 2.27 28.34
C ASP A 431 21.72 1.31 29.54
N ALA A 432 20.68 1.41 30.38
CA ALA A 432 20.47 0.49 31.49
C ALA A 432 20.14 -0.94 31.01
N THR A 433 19.31 -1.08 29.97
CA THR A 433 19.01 -2.39 29.36
C THR A 433 20.25 -3.01 28.72
N ASP A 434 21.03 -2.22 27.98
CA ASP A 434 22.27 -2.67 27.32
C ASP A 434 23.30 -3.10 28.39
N GLN A 435 23.47 -2.32 29.47
CA GLN A 435 24.34 -2.70 30.60
C GLN A 435 23.88 -3.98 31.32
N CYS A 436 22.57 -4.17 31.49
CA CYS A 436 22.03 -5.40 32.05
C CYS A 436 22.34 -6.59 31.14
N GLN A 437 22.21 -6.42 29.82
CA GLN A 437 22.49 -7.46 28.85
C GLN A 437 23.99 -7.83 28.83
N ASP A 438 24.88 -6.85 28.82
CA ASP A 438 26.33 -7.07 28.90
C ASP A 438 26.73 -7.80 30.18
N ALA A 439 26.13 -7.42 31.32
CA ALA A 439 26.37 -8.10 32.60
C ALA A 439 25.86 -9.55 32.59
N MET A 440 24.78 -9.84 31.87
CA MET A 440 24.24 -11.19 31.71
C MET A 440 25.09 -12.07 30.81
N GLU A 441 25.66 -11.53 29.72
CA GLU A 441 26.57 -12.27 28.83
C GLU A 441 27.87 -12.70 29.55
N GLY A 442 28.26 -11.97 30.60
CA GLY A 442 29.38 -12.33 31.47
C GLY A 442 29.11 -13.44 32.50
N LEU A 443 27.87 -13.92 32.65
CA LEU A 443 27.53 -14.98 33.60
C LEU A 443 27.48 -16.35 32.89
N ASP A 444 28.31 -17.30 33.33
CA ASP A 444 28.41 -18.66 32.77
C ASP A 444 27.11 -19.50 32.85
N ASN A 445 26.04 -18.99 33.49
CA ASN A 445 24.76 -19.68 33.60
C ASN A 445 23.63 -18.70 33.99
N PRO A 446 23.06 -17.92 33.05
CA PRO A 446 21.94 -17.05 33.37
C PRO A 446 20.72 -17.93 33.71
N GLY A 447 20.22 -17.81 34.94
CA GLY A 447 19.07 -18.58 35.40
C GLY A 447 17.82 -18.35 34.51
N PRO A 448 16.87 -19.30 34.45
CA PRO A 448 15.94 -19.41 33.32
C PRO A 448 14.86 -18.33 33.15
N GLN A 449 14.81 -17.24 33.94
CA GLN A 449 13.64 -16.34 33.96
C GLN A 449 13.94 -14.88 34.33
N LEU A 450 15.09 -14.32 33.97
CA LEU A 450 15.19 -12.85 33.95
C LEU A 450 14.54 -12.34 32.66
N VAL A 451 13.34 -11.76 32.80
CA VAL A 451 12.62 -11.06 31.74
C VAL A 451 13.53 -9.96 31.22
N SER A 452 14.00 -10.07 29.97
CA SER A 452 14.68 -8.98 29.27
C SER A 452 13.80 -7.74 29.37
N GLY A 453 14.31 -6.64 29.93
CA GLY A 453 13.59 -5.39 30.06
C GLY A 453 13.28 -4.82 28.66
N GLU A 454 12.18 -5.25 28.06
CA GLU A 454 11.73 -4.70 26.80
C GLU A 454 11.41 -3.21 26.99
N LEU A 455 12.05 -2.38 26.17
CA LEU A 455 11.73 -0.96 26.10
C LEU A 455 10.25 -0.77 25.83
N SER A 456 9.63 0.18 26.53
CA SER A 456 8.23 0.51 26.27
C SER A 456 8.07 1.11 24.87
N ASP A 457 6.85 1.09 24.33
CA ASP A 457 6.57 1.72 23.03
C ASP A 457 6.90 3.22 23.03
N SER A 458 6.75 3.88 24.18
CA SER A 458 7.11 5.28 24.39
C SER A 458 8.62 5.48 24.33
N ASP A 459 9.40 4.60 24.98
CA ASP A 459 10.87 4.67 24.91
C ASP A 459 11.38 4.52 23.48
N ARG A 460 10.81 3.56 22.74
CA ARG A 460 11.14 3.35 21.33
C ARG A 460 10.81 4.56 20.48
N PHE A 461 9.68 5.23 20.73
CA PHE A 461 9.33 6.45 20.02
C PHE A 461 10.37 7.56 20.24
N PHE A 462 10.75 7.81 21.49
CA PHE A 462 11.73 8.85 21.79
C PHE A 462 13.14 8.52 21.29
N LEU A 463 13.56 7.25 21.38
CA LEU A 463 14.83 6.81 20.78
C LEU A 463 14.83 7.00 19.26
N ASN A 464 13.72 6.67 18.60
CA ASN A 464 13.56 6.95 17.17
C ASN A 464 13.64 8.44 16.92
N LEU A 465 12.98 9.27 17.74
CA LEU A 465 12.99 10.72 17.60
C LEU A 465 14.40 11.33 17.64
N ASN A 466 15.25 10.82 18.54
CA ASN A 466 16.64 11.25 18.66
C ASN A 466 17.49 10.85 17.45
N ASN A 467 17.21 9.69 16.87
CA ASN A 467 17.94 9.13 15.74
C ASN A 467 17.32 9.48 14.38
N LEU A 468 16.30 10.33 14.33
CA LEU A 468 15.65 10.73 13.08
C LEU A 468 16.62 11.59 12.26
N SER A 469 17.42 10.94 11.41
CA SER A 469 17.85 11.56 10.16
C SER A 469 16.64 11.57 9.25
N PHE A 470 15.93 12.69 9.17
CA PHE A 470 14.93 12.83 8.13
C PHE A 470 15.68 12.74 6.80
N ARG A 471 15.18 11.93 5.89
CA ARG A 471 15.63 11.94 4.50
C ARG A 471 14.45 12.49 3.76
N GLY A 472 14.58 13.68 3.18
CA GLY A 472 13.48 14.24 2.41
C GLY A 472 13.03 13.22 1.38
N THR A 473 11.74 12.93 1.31
CA THR A 473 11.19 12.07 0.27
C THR A 473 10.20 12.91 -0.52
N ASN A 474 10.48 13.10 -1.81
CA ASN A 474 9.48 13.68 -2.69
C ASN A 474 8.52 12.56 -3.09
N HIS A 475 7.27 12.62 -2.64
CA HIS A 475 6.26 11.68 -3.08
C HIS A 475 5.73 12.06 -4.46
N CYS A 476 5.57 11.05 -5.31
CA CYS A 476 5.26 11.20 -6.72
C CYS A 476 3.97 12.00 -6.95
N GLU A 477 2.94 11.76 -6.11
CA GLU A 477 1.64 12.42 -6.21
C GLU A 477 1.70 13.91 -5.88
N THR A 478 2.51 14.29 -4.88
CA THR A 478 2.65 15.69 -4.46
C THR A 478 3.45 16.47 -5.48
N PHE A 479 4.52 15.85 -5.99
CA PHE A 479 5.31 16.43 -7.07
C PHE A 479 4.44 16.69 -8.30
N LEU A 480 3.71 15.67 -8.76
CA LEU A 480 2.87 15.75 -9.95
C LEU A 480 1.72 16.76 -9.78
N ALA A 481 1.05 16.76 -8.63
CA ALA A 481 -0.01 17.72 -8.35
C ALA A 481 0.50 19.16 -8.32
N SER A 482 1.68 19.41 -7.74
CA SER A 482 2.25 20.76 -7.69
C SER A 482 2.59 21.26 -9.09
N LEU A 483 3.06 20.38 -9.99
CA LEU A 483 3.36 20.69 -11.37
C LEU A 483 2.08 21.05 -12.12
N LEU A 484 1.04 20.23 -11.97
CA LEU A 484 -0.29 20.49 -12.56
C LEU A 484 -0.91 21.79 -12.02
N ALA A 485 -0.79 22.07 -10.73
CA ALA A 485 -1.32 23.29 -10.12
C ALA A 485 -0.58 24.56 -10.59
N ALA A 486 0.72 24.45 -10.91
CA ALA A 486 1.53 25.57 -11.39
C ALA A 486 1.07 26.08 -12.77
N PHE A 487 0.32 25.29 -13.54
CA PHE A 487 -0.28 25.74 -14.81
C PHE A 487 -1.45 26.67 -14.63
N ASP A 488 -2.28 26.40 -13.63
CA ASP A 488 -3.56 27.09 -13.49
C ASP A 488 -3.37 28.48 -12.90
N SER A 489 -2.24 28.74 -12.25
CA SER A 489 -1.94 30.06 -11.75
C SER A 489 -1.48 30.96 -12.91
N ASP A 490 -2.39 31.81 -13.39
CA ASP A 490 -2.11 33.01 -14.21
C ASP A 490 -1.09 33.97 -13.55
N ASN A 491 -0.72 33.70 -12.30
CA ASN A 491 0.31 34.43 -11.59
C ASN A 491 1.65 34.15 -12.27
N SER A 492 2.23 35.19 -12.86
CA SER A 492 3.62 35.21 -13.30
C SER A 492 4.49 34.77 -12.12
N ILE A 493 4.93 33.52 -12.14
CA ILE A 493 5.82 33.00 -11.11
C ILE A 493 7.12 33.80 -11.22
N ASP A 494 7.52 34.42 -10.12
CA ASP A 494 8.50 35.50 -10.06
C ASP A 494 9.86 35.12 -10.71
N GLY A 495 10.07 35.59 -11.95
CA GLY A 495 11.32 35.96 -12.62
C GLY A 495 12.53 34.99 -12.71
N THR A 496 12.50 33.80 -12.12
CA THR A 496 13.73 32.98 -11.93
C THR A 496 13.67 31.59 -12.56
N LYS A 497 12.70 31.35 -13.46
CA LYS A 497 12.50 30.01 -14.01
C LYS A 497 13.43 29.71 -15.18
N ASP A 498 14.13 28.61 -15.01
CA ASP A 498 14.94 27.93 -16.02
C ASP A 498 14.08 27.62 -17.28
N GLU A 499 14.71 27.67 -18.46
CA GLU A 499 14.04 27.38 -19.75
C GLU A 499 13.47 25.95 -19.76
N ASP A 500 14.21 25.01 -19.16
CA ASP A 500 13.82 23.61 -18.98
C ASP A 500 12.49 23.47 -18.21
N TRP A 501 12.27 24.31 -17.21
CA TRP A 501 11.04 24.29 -16.42
C TRP A 501 9.82 24.76 -17.24
N MET A 502 10.00 25.81 -18.05
CA MET A 502 8.93 26.29 -18.93
C MET A 502 8.62 25.28 -20.03
N GLN A 503 9.63 24.54 -20.50
CA GLN A 503 9.43 23.44 -21.43
C GLN A 503 8.65 22.29 -20.79
N LEU A 504 9.05 21.83 -19.59
CA LEU A 504 8.30 20.81 -18.86
C LEU A 504 6.85 21.26 -18.63
N LEU A 505 6.66 22.55 -18.30
CA LEU A 505 5.33 23.09 -18.21
C LEU A 505 4.60 22.92 -19.57
N SER A 506 5.11 23.45 -20.67
CA SER A 506 4.41 23.30 -21.96
C SER A 506 4.01 21.85 -22.31
N GLN A 507 4.80 20.84 -21.89
CA GLN A 507 4.53 19.43 -22.12
C GLN A 507 3.38 18.84 -21.29
N MET A 508 3.15 19.32 -20.06
CA MET A 508 2.05 18.87 -19.19
C MET A 508 0.74 19.64 -19.42
N GLN A 509 0.70 20.54 -20.41
CA GLN A 509 -0.55 21.19 -20.81
C GLN A 509 -1.57 20.13 -21.29
N GLY A 510 -2.79 20.20 -20.76
CA GLY A 510 -3.90 19.30 -21.12
C GLY A 510 -3.96 18.00 -20.31
N PHE A 511 -3.14 17.84 -19.26
CA PHE A 511 -3.31 16.75 -18.29
C PHE A 511 -4.35 17.09 -17.23
N GLY A 512 -5.11 16.08 -16.80
CA GLY A 512 -6.15 16.20 -15.79
C GLY A 512 -5.62 16.23 -14.35
N ARG A 513 -6.53 16.50 -13.41
CA ARG A 513 -6.24 16.51 -11.96
C ARG A 513 -6.49 15.16 -11.27
N VAL A 514 -6.84 14.12 -12.04
CA VAL A 514 -6.94 12.76 -11.52
C VAL A 514 -5.53 12.20 -11.43
N ILE A 515 -5.08 11.90 -10.21
CA ILE A 515 -3.76 11.33 -9.97
C ILE A 515 -3.94 9.89 -9.52
N GLY A 516 -3.56 8.97 -10.40
CA GLY A 516 -3.46 7.56 -10.07
C GLY A 516 -2.25 7.33 -9.17
N VAL A 517 -2.44 6.60 -8.07
CA VAL A 517 -1.35 6.30 -7.13
C VAL A 517 -1.20 4.80 -6.94
N SER A 518 0.05 4.34 -6.95
CA SER A 518 0.40 2.92 -6.76
C SER A 518 0.35 2.44 -5.31
N LYS A 519 0.17 3.39 -4.38
CA LYS A 519 0.01 3.22 -2.94
C LYS A 519 -0.97 4.27 -2.47
N ILE A 520 -1.74 3.99 -1.42
CA ILE A 520 -2.64 4.99 -0.84
C ILE A 520 -1.80 6.17 -0.32
N CYS A 521 -2.23 7.40 -0.57
CA CYS A 521 -1.48 8.61 -0.20
C CYS A 521 -1.22 8.65 1.31
N CYS A 522 -0.05 9.15 1.70
CA CYS A 522 0.15 9.54 3.09
C CYS A 522 -0.70 10.77 3.45
N LEU A 523 -0.94 10.98 4.73
CA LEU A 523 -1.72 12.10 5.24
C LEU A 523 -1.07 13.44 4.88
N THR A 524 0.26 13.53 4.86
CA THR A 524 1.00 14.72 4.41
C THR A 524 0.63 15.06 2.97
N CYS A 525 0.71 14.09 2.05
CA CYS A 525 0.34 14.28 0.65
C CYS A 525 -1.14 14.64 0.50
N ALA A 526 -2.03 13.98 1.23
CA ALA A 526 -3.46 14.32 1.19
C ALA A 526 -3.72 15.77 1.61
N VAL A 527 -3.03 16.29 2.63
CA VAL A 527 -3.10 17.70 3.04
C VAL A 527 -2.50 18.63 1.97
N VAL A 528 -1.38 18.25 1.35
CA VAL A 528 -0.80 19.03 0.25
C VAL A 528 -1.79 19.11 -0.93
N LEU A 529 -2.34 17.98 -1.36
CA LEU A 529 -3.35 17.92 -2.43
C LEU A 529 -4.61 18.73 -2.10
N LYS A 530 -5.01 18.77 -0.82
CA LYS A 530 -6.11 19.60 -0.32
C LYS A 530 -5.79 21.10 -0.45
N HIS A 531 -4.56 21.53 -0.19
CA HIS A 531 -4.18 22.95 -0.29
C HIS A 531 -3.83 23.38 -1.71
N LEU A 532 -3.32 22.47 -2.53
CA LEU A 532 -3.14 22.69 -3.97
C LEU A 532 -4.49 22.83 -4.73
N ARG A 533 -5.64 22.68 -4.04
CA ARG A 533 -6.96 22.95 -4.61
C ARG A 533 -7.03 24.40 -5.10
N TYR A 534 -7.42 24.53 -6.37
CA TYR A 534 -7.45 25.81 -7.04
C TYR A 534 -8.68 26.65 -6.67
N LYS A 535 -8.62 27.95 -7.00
CA LYS A 535 -9.64 28.99 -6.74
C LYS A 535 -11.04 28.67 -7.29
N TYR A 536 -11.17 27.74 -8.24
CA TYR A 536 -12.44 27.34 -8.86
C TYR A 536 -13.04 26.02 -8.33
N GLY A 537 -12.49 25.45 -7.25
CA GLY A 537 -13.09 24.28 -6.59
C GLY A 537 -12.70 22.94 -7.19
N ASP A 538 -11.78 22.91 -8.15
CA ASP A 538 -11.23 21.67 -8.68
C ASP A 538 -10.34 20.97 -7.64
N VAL A 539 -10.62 19.69 -7.42
CA VAL A 539 -9.94 18.86 -6.44
C VAL A 539 -9.00 17.89 -7.14
N PHE A 540 -7.78 17.74 -6.63
CA PHE A 540 -6.95 16.59 -7.00
C PHE A 540 -7.57 15.31 -6.44
N PHE A 541 -7.95 14.40 -7.34
CA PHE A 541 -8.57 13.14 -6.97
C PHE A 541 -7.50 12.08 -6.77
N VAL A 542 -7.44 11.54 -5.55
CA VAL A 542 -6.66 10.35 -5.17
C VAL A 542 -7.57 9.39 -4.42
N GLN A 543 -7.25 8.09 -4.46
CA GLN A 543 -8.08 7.04 -3.85
C GLN A 543 -8.43 7.30 -2.38
N GLY A 544 -7.50 7.89 -1.63
CA GLY A 544 -7.65 8.14 -0.20
C GLY A 544 -6.32 8.41 0.48
N ASP A 545 -6.36 8.50 1.81
CA ASP A 545 -5.17 8.60 2.65
C ASP A 545 -5.10 7.49 3.70
N VAL A 546 -3.89 7.15 4.12
CA VAL A 546 -3.65 6.05 5.07
C VAL A 546 -3.74 6.48 6.54
N GLY A 547 -4.01 7.75 6.83
CA GLY A 547 -3.92 8.34 8.17
C GLY A 547 -2.51 8.30 8.77
N VAL A 548 -1.49 8.00 7.94
CA VAL A 548 -0.08 7.93 8.31
C VAL A 548 0.65 9.13 7.74
N TYR A 549 1.40 9.82 8.58
CA TYR A 549 2.27 10.90 8.17
C TYR A 549 3.62 10.36 7.74
N SER A 550 4.00 10.53 6.49
CA SER A 550 5.38 10.35 6.06
C SER A 550 6.07 11.69 5.86
N ALA A 551 7.39 11.66 5.90
CA ALA A 551 8.24 12.74 5.42
C ALA A 551 7.81 13.07 3.99
N CYS A 552 7.55 14.33 3.67
CA CYS A 552 7.30 14.75 2.29
C CYS A 552 8.05 16.05 2.07
N SER A 553 9.01 16.03 1.16
CA SER A 553 9.59 17.25 0.64
C SER A 553 8.62 17.85 -0.39
N LEU A 554 8.51 19.18 -0.37
CA LEU A 554 7.71 19.92 -1.33
C LEU A 554 8.61 20.41 -2.45
N PRO A 555 8.12 20.43 -3.70
CA PRO A 555 8.90 20.99 -4.79
C PRO A 555 9.22 22.47 -4.57
N LEU A 556 10.38 22.92 -5.06
CA LEU A 556 10.88 24.29 -4.82
C LEU A 556 9.95 25.40 -5.35
N TRP A 557 9.09 25.08 -6.31
CA TRP A 557 8.09 26.01 -6.85
C TRP A 557 6.77 26.00 -6.09
N THR A 558 6.65 25.24 -4.99
CA THR A 558 5.43 25.26 -4.18
C THR A 558 5.26 26.66 -3.59
N PRO A 559 4.12 27.34 -3.84
CA PRO A 559 3.93 28.70 -3.35
C PRO A 559 4.05 28.77 -1.82
N SER A 560 4.71 29.80 -1.28
CA SER A 560 4.94 29.94 0.16
C SER A 560 3.65 29.90 0.97
N TYR A 561 2.58 30.55 0.52
CA TYR A 561 1.29 30.54 1.21
C TYR A 561 0.66 29.13 1.30
N ILE A 562 0.96 28.24 0.35
CA ILE A 562 0.56 26.83 0.39
C ILE A 562 1.37 26.10 1.46
N VAL A 563 2.68 26.33 1.50
CA VAL A 563 3.57 25.78 2.54
C VAL A 563 3.10 26.21 3.93
N ASP A 564 2.78 27.50 4.11
CA ASP A 564 2.25 28.04 5.37
C ASP A 564 0.93 27.36 5.77
N SER A 565 0.03 27.16 4.80
CA SER A 565 -1.26 26.50 5.03
C SER A 565 -1.11 25.02 5.41
N ILE A 566 -0.16 24.31 4.76
CA ILE A 566 0.19 22.93 5.08
C ILE A 566 0.78 22.86 6.50
N ASN A 567 1.72 23.75 6.83
CA ASN A 567 2.34 23.82 8.15
C ASN A 567 1.31 24.13 9.24
N ALA A 568 0.36 25.03 8.98
CA ALA A 568 -0.73 25.31 9.90
C ALA A 568 -1.61 24.07 10.15
N ASP A 569 -2.03 23.38 9.09
CA ASP A 569 -2.91 22.19 9.19
C ASP A 569 -2.19 21.00 9.84
N LEU A 570 -0.99 20.65 9.38
CA LEU A 570 -0.21 19.52 9.89
C LEU A 570 0.36 19.83 11.28
N GLY A 571 0.86 21.04 11.50
CA GLY A 571 1.38 21.47 12.79
C GLY A 571 0.30 21.49 13.87
N CYS A 572 -0.92 21.92 13.54
CA CYS A 572 -2.05 21.87 14.47
C CYS A 572 -2.45 20.42 14.80
N GLN A 573 -2.49 19.52 13.82
CA GLN A 573 -2.78 18.10 14.07
C GLN A 573 -1.68 17.42 14.89
N LEU A 574 -0.42 17.69 14.56
CA LEU A 574 0.75 17.22 15.30
C LEU A 574 0.72 17.66 16.76
N SER A 575 0.48 18.95 16.99
CA SER A 575 0.37 19.53 18.33
C SER A 575 -0.71 18.81 19.15
N ARG A 576 -1.93 18.66 18.59
CA ARG A 576 -3.02 17.94 19.27
C ARG A 576 -2.66 16.49 19.61
N ASN A 577 -2.02 15.78 18.68
CA ASN A 577 -1.61 14.40 18.88
C ASN A 577 -0.54 14.30 19.98
N LEU A 578 0.45 15.19 19.98
CA LEU A 578 1.49 15.21 21.00
C LEU A 578 0.94 15.56 22.39
N THR A 579 0.05 16.55 22.51
CA THR A 579 -0.62 16.84 23.79
C THR A 579 -1.42 15.64 24.28
N HIS A 580 -2.12 14.93 23.40
CA HIS A 580 -2.83 13.71 23.79
C HIS A 580 -1.86 12.63 24.28
N PHE A 581 -0.75 12.43 23.58
CA PHE A 581 0.30 11.48 23.98
C PHE A 581 0.92 11.85 25.34
N MET A 582 1.25 13.12 25.56
CA MET A 582 1.75 13.63 26.85
C MET A 582 0.85 13.23 28.01
N ARG A 583 -0.47 13.47 27.87
CA ARG A 583 -1.44 13.13 28.92
C ARG A 583 -1.56 11.64 29.17
N LEU A 584 -1.42 10.80 28.12
CA LEU A 584 -1.41 9.35 28.29
C LEU A 584 -0.19 8.90 29.10
N GLU A 585 0.98 9.46 28.83
CA GLU A 585 2.21 9.17 29.58
C GLU A 585 2.12 9.67 31.03
N GLU A 586 1.60 10.88 31.25
CA GLU A 586 1.36 11.41 32.61
C GLU A 586 0.40 10.53 33.41
N LYS A 587 -0.69 10.10 32.76
CA LYS A 587 -1.66 9.21 33.39
C LYS A 587 -1.02 7.86 33.73
N LYS A 588 -0.25 7.28 32.81
CA LYS A 588 0.47 6.01 33.04
C LYS A 588 1.43 6.13 34.22
N HIS A 589 2.23 7.19 34.26
CA HIS A 589 3.13 7.45 35.38
C HIS A 589 2.38 7.65 36.69
N TYR A 590 1.23 8.34 36.67
CA TYR A 590 0.39 8.49 37.86
C TYR A 590 -0.13 7.13 38.34
N GLU A 591 -0.66 6.29 37.44
CA GLU A 591 -1.16 4.95 37.76
C GLU A 591 -0.04 4.05 38.33
N GLU A 592 1.16 4.08 37.76
CA GLU A 592 2.34 3.35 38.26
C GLU A 592 2.82 3.89 39.62
N SER A 593 2.75 5.21 39.84
CA SER A 593 3.09 5.82 41.13
C SER A 593 2.09 5.46 42.23
N VAL A 594 0.80 5.37 41.90
CA VAL A 594 -0.25 4.99 42.86
C VAL A 594 -0.13 3.50 43.24
N LEU A 595 0.20 2.64 42.29
CA LEU A 595 0.36 1.19 42.51
C LEU A 595 1.65 0.84 43.27
N SER A 596 2.67 1.71 43.25
CA SER A 596 3.93 1.51 43.97
C SER A 596 3.90 1.97 45.43
N PHE A 597 2.81 2.62 45.89
CA PHE A 597 2.63 2.83 47.32
C PHE A 597 2.39 1.48 48.01
N PRO A 598 3.22 1.09 48.99
CA PRO A 598 3.02 -0.15 49.72
C PRO A 598 1.62 -0.10 50.32
N VAL A 599 0.79 -1.08 49.95
CA VAL A 599 -0.49 -1.30 50.64
C VAL A 599 -0.12 -1.53 52.09
N LEU A 600 -0.28 -0.49 52.92
CA LEU A 600 -0.18 -0.62 54.36
C LEU A 600 -1.28 -1.62 54.72
N SER A 601 -0.88 -2.88 54.91
CA SER A 601 -1.75 -3.90 55.45
C SER A 601 -2.15 -3.39 56.82
N TYR A 602 -3.34 -2.80 56.91
CA TYR A 602 -3.96 -2.58 58.19
C TYR A 602 -4.13 -3.97 58.80
N GLY A 603 -3.24 -4.31 59.72
CA GLY A 603 -3.39 -5.47 60.58
C GLY A 603 -4.75 -5.32 61.24
N SER A 604 -5.70 -6.14 60.82
CA SER A 604 -6.89 -6.38 61.61
C SER A 604 -6.43 -7.16 62.83
N ASP A 605 -5.97 -6.43 63.85
CA ASP A 605 -5.91 -6.94 65.21
C ASP A 605 -7.37 -7.16 65.65
N SER A 606 -7.91 -8.31 65.27
CA SER A 606 -9.07 -8.88 65.93
C SER A 606 -8.60 -9.43 67.27
N ASP A 607 -8.33 -8.53 68.22
CA ASP A 607 -8.29 -8.88 69.62
C ASP A 607 -9.72 -9.12 70.10
N SER A 608 -9.93 -10.36 70.49
CA SER A 608 -11.05 -10.86 71.27
C SER A 608 -11.14 -10.17 72.63
N GLU A 609 -12.31 -9.62 72.95
CA GLU A 609 -12.96 -9.72 74.27
C GLU A 609 -14.45 -9.98 74.12
#